data_AF-A0A8I0K766-F1
#
_entry.id   AF-A0A8I0K766-F1
#
_cell.length_a   1.000
_cell.length_b   1.000
_cell.length_c   1.000
_cell.angle_alpha   90.00
_cell.angle_beta   90.00
_cell.angle_gamma   90.00
#
_symmetry.space_group_name_H-M   'P 1'
#
loop_
_entity.id
_entity.type
_entity.pdbx_description
1 polymer ?
#
loop_
_entity_poly.entity_id
_entity_poly.type
_entity_poly.pdbx_seq_one_letter_code
_entity_poly.pdbx_strand_id
1 'polypeptide(L)'
;MASKNFLSTLPRKIKENKGSIAICFILFIIPLFVFPTYPKNEWQYEIYQYITQIMHVTIGTKGPLPFFTILYSLYITIVMFIVGCVICYFFIRKYGINNAYQEEIYKLFFKAEFESSKKYRWLEKPLIKKTLVSSTFAGCFVMGIIHFIEDDITQQRPRRRGGLIAFSYNYRVGVMFWEIVTTVFSIFPIFYFGLLF
;
A
#
# COMPACT_ATOMS: atom_id res chain seq x y z
N MET A 1 14.95 36.57 -23.67
CA MET A 1 13.48 36.38 -23.55
C MET A 1 13.18 34.90 -23.24
N ALA A 2 13.13 34.47 -21.98
CA ALA A 2 12.76 33.08 -21.62
C ALA A 2 12.30 32.88 -20.15
N SER A 3 11.90 33.95 -19.43
CA SER A 3 11.59 33.86 -17.98
C SER A 3 10.09 33.98 -17.65
N LYS A 4 9.27 34.53 -18.56
CA LYS A 4 7.84 34.80 -18.29
C LYS A 4 6.92 33.56 -18.28
N ASN A 5 7.40 32.39 -18.69
CA ASN A 5 6.58 31.17 -18.79
C ASN A 5 6.70 30.22 -17.57
N PHE A 6 7.73 30.36 -16.73
CA PHE A 6 7.92 29.48 -15.56
C PHE A 6 7.05 29.93 -14.36
N LEU A 7 6.98 31.24 -14.12
CA LEU A 7 6.19 31.81 -13.01
C LEU A 7 4.68 31.71 -13.24
N SER A 8 4.21 31.74 -14.49
CA SER A 8 2.79 31.61 -14.84
C SER A 8 2.28 30.17 -14.83
N THR A 9 3.19 29.19 -14.94
CA THR A 9 2.87 27.75 -14.87
C THR A 9 2.95 27.20 -13.44
N LEU A 10 3.71 27.86 -12.55
CA LEU A 10 3.83 27.52 -11.13
C LEU A 10 2.47 27.47 -10.38
N PRO A 11 1.58 28.48 -10.44
CA PRO A 11 0.32 28.47 -9.70
C PRO A 11 -0.65 27.39 -10.23
N ARG A 12 -0.58 27.05 -11.51
CA ARG A 12 -1.38 25.97 -12.13
C ARG A 12 -0.89 24.60 -11.70
N LYS A 13 0.43 24.35 -11.71
CA LYS A 13 1.06 23.15 -11.15
C LYS A 13 0.81 23.00 -9.65
N ILE A 14 0.84 24.10 -8.88
CA ILE A 14 0.55 24.07 -7.44
C ILE A 14 -0.91 23.68 -7.19
N LYS A 15 -1.87 24.20 -7.96
CA LYS A 15 -3.30 23.84 -7.83
C LYS A 15 -3.57 22.38 -8.17
N GLU A 16 -2.90 21.82 -9.18
CA GLU A 16 -2.94 20.37 -9.50
C GLU A 16 -2.22 19.53 -8.42
N ASN A 17 -1.12 20.03 -7.83
CA ASN A 17 -0.36 19.34 -6.79
C ASN A 17 -0.96 19.41 -5.39
N LYS A 18 -1.98 20.24 -5.12
CA LYS A 18 -2.59 20.35 -3.77
C LYS A 18 -3.09 18.99 -3.25
N GLY A 19 -3.67 18.17 -4.12
CA GLY A 19 -4.11 16.82 -3.77
C GLY A 19 -2.94 15.88 -3.46
N SER A 20 -1.89 15.91 -4.29
CA SER A 20 -0.68 15.11 -4.06
C SER A 20 0.03 15.50 -2.77
N ILE A 21 0.08 16.79 -2.44
CA ILE A 21 0.71 17.30 -1.21
C ILE A 21 -0.11 16.86 0.02
N ALA A 22 -1.44 16.95 -0.05
CA ALA A 22 -2.31 16.48 1.04
C ALA A 22 -2.15 14.98 1.29
N ILE A 23 -2.07 14.16 0.24
CA ILE A 23 -1.81 12.72 0.33
C ILE A 23 -0.45 12.46 0.97
N CYS A 24 0.62 13.15 0.54
CA CYS A 24 1.93 13.03 1.18
C CYS A 24 1.90 13.45 2.67
N PHE A 25 1.11 14.46 3.02
CA PHE A 25 0.97 14.92 4.39
C PHE A 25 0.30 13.87 5.29
N ILE A 26 -0.77 13.25 4.81
CA ILE A 26 -1.49 12.18 5.51
C ILE A 26 -0.61 10.93 5.63
N LEU A 27 0.02 10.50 4.54
CA LEU A 27 0.78 9.24 4.51
C LEU A 27 2.09 9.29 5.30
N PHE A 28 2.76 10.44 5.34
CA PHE A 28 4.13 10.55 5.88
C PHE A 28 4.25 11.55 7.04
N ILE A 29 3.63 12.72 6.95
CA ILE A 29 3.89 13.80 7.92
C ILE A 29 3.17 13.53 9.24
N ILE A 30 1.87 13.21 9.23
CA ILE A 30 1.13 12.91 10.47
C ILE A 30 1.81 11.79 11.26
N PRO A 31 2.14 10.63 10.67
CA PRO A 31 2.69 9.53 11.46
C PRO A 31 4.11 9.81 11.97
N LEU A 32 4.94 10.56 11.21
CA LEU A 32 6.30 10.92 11.65
C LEU A 32 6.34 11.74 12.95
N PHE A 33 5.38 12.66 13.12
CA PHE A 33 5.34 13.58 14.25
C PHE A 33 4.48 13.07 15.41
N VAL A 34 3.42 12.30 15.11
CA VAL A 34 2.44 11.88 16.13
C VAL A 34 2.80 10.53 16.74
N PHE A 35 3.37 9.59 15.97
CA PHE A 35 3.57 8.23 16.48
C PHE A 35 4.90 8.12 17.24
N PRO A 36 4.85 7.74 18.54
CA PRO A 36 6.06 7.59 19.32
C PRO A 36 6.75 6.27 18.96
N THR A 37 8.08 6.28 19.10
CA THR A 37 8.90 5.09 18.91
C THR A 37 8.71 4.04 20.01
N TYR A 38 8.51 4.51 21.24
CA TYR A 38 8.33 3.73 22.46
C TYR A 38 7.12 4.29 23.21
N PRO A 39 6.39 3.46 23.98
CA PRO A 39 5.30 3.94 24.83
C PRO A 39 5.85 4.95 25.84
N LYS A 40 5.25 6.15 25.90
CA LYS A 40 5.61 7.23 26.82
C LYS A 40 4.66 7.36 28.00
N ASN A 41 3.42 6.87 27.85
CA ASN A 41 2.34 7.01 28.82
C ASN A 41 1.75 5.63 29.16
N GLU A 42 1.07 5.51 30.31
CA GLU A 42 0.52 4.24 30.81
C GLU A 42 -0.39 3.54 29.80
N TRP A 43 -1.35 4.25 29.19
CA TRP A 43 -2.24 3.66 28.17
C TRP A 43 -1.49 3.14 26.93
N GLN A 44 -0.36 3.76 26.56
CA GLN A 44 0.47 3.28 25.43
C GLN A 44 1.19 2.00 25.80
N TYR A 45 1.61 1.88 27.07
CA TYR A 45 2.23 0.70 27.61
C TYR A 45 1.23 -0.46 27.71
N GLU A 46 -0.02 -0.20 28.10
CA GLU A 46 -1.11 -1.20 28.07
C GLU A 46 -1.36 -1.74 26.66
N ILE A 47 -1.42 -0.86 25.66
CA ILE A 47 -1.54 -1.27 24.25
C ILE A 47 -0.34 -2.11 23.82
N TYR A 48 0.88 -1.68 24.18
CA TYR A 48 2.10 -2.43 23.88
C TYR A 48 2.10 -3.82 24.53
N GLN A 49 1.67 -3.93 25.79
CA GLN A 49 1.50 -5.20 26.48
C GLN A 49 0.42 -6.07 25.83
N TYR A 50 -0.72 -5.50 25.45
CA TYR A 50 -1.77 -6.22 24.73
C TYR A 50 -1.24 -6.83 23.42
N ILE A 51 -0.54 -6.04 22.62
CA ILE A 51 0.02 -6.52 21.34
C ILE A 51 1.05 -7.64 21.57
N THR A 52 1.98 -7.46 22.52
CA THR A 52 3.04 -8.43 22.79
C THR A 52 2.54 -9.71 23.46
N GLN A 53 1.63 -9.60 24.41
CA GLN A 53 1.22 -10.71 25.28
C GLN A 53 -0.02 -11.44 24.76
N ILE A 54 -1.01 -10.71 24.21
CA ILE A 54 -2.30 -11.29 23.80
C ILE A 54 -2.28 -11.63 22.31
N MET A 55 -1.78 -10.73 21.47
CA MET A 55 -1.71 -11.00 20.02
C MET A 55 -0.51 -11.87 19.64
N HIS A 56 0.36 -12.21 20.60
CA HIS A 56 1.61 -12.95 20.39
C HIS A 56 2.49 -12.41 19.27
N VAL A 57 2.29 -11.15 18.88
CA VAL A 57 3.11 -10.48 17.89
C VAL A 57 4.44 -10.25 18.59
N THR A 58 5.45 -11.04 18.22
CA THR A 58 6.85 -10.83 18.61
C THR A 58 7.36 -9.61 17.86
N ILE A 59 6.88 -8.43 18.26
CA ILE A 59 7.39 -7.14 17.83
C ILE A 59 8.88 -7.21 18.07
N GLY A 60 9.71 -6.99 17.05
CA GLY A 60 11.16 -7.15 17.16
C GLY A 60 11.68 -6.47 18.42
N THR A 61 11.83 -7.24 19.51
CA THR A 61 12.18 -6.75 20.86
C THR A 61 13.62 -6.26 20.92
N LYS A 62 14.29 -6.27 19.76
CA LYS A 62 15.68 -5.88 19.52
C LYS A 62 15.82 -4.86 18.38
N GLY A 63 14.72 -4.40 17.76
CA GLY A 63 14.71 -3.31 16.79
C GLY A 63 14.38 -1.96 17.45
N PRO A 64 14.82 -0.82 16.91
CA PRO A 64 14.67 0.48 17.58
C PRO A 64 13.27 1.10 17.49
N LEU A 65 12.32 0.52 16.73
CA LEU A 65 11.02 1.16 16.39
C LEU A 65 9.76 0.24 16.45
N PRO A 66 9.63 -0.65 17.45
CA PRO A 66 8.54 -1.64 17.51
C PRO A 66 7.13 -1.00 17.57
N PHE A 67 6.93 -0.07 18.50
CA PHE A 67 5.62 0.55 18.72
C PHE A 67 5.20 1.45 17.55
N PHE A 68 6.15 2.18 16.96
CA PHE A 68 5.93 2.98 15.77
C PHE A 68 5.45 2.14 14.59
N THR A 69 6.05 0.97 14.38
CA THR A 69 5.74 0.08 13.25
C THR A 69 4.30 -0.40 13.30
N ILE A 70 3.83 -0.85 14.46
CA ILE A 70 2.44 -1.35 14.60
C ILE A 70 1.43 -0.22 14.43
N LEU A 71 1.65 0.92 15.08
CA LEU A 71 0.76 2.07 14.93
C LEU A 71 0.70 2.54 13.48
N TYR A 72 1.84 2.55 12.80
CA TYR A 72 1.91 2.92 11.40
C TYR A 72 1.19 1.91 10.51
N SER A 73 1.41 0.61 10.71
CA SER A 73 0.78 -0.47 9.95
C SER A 73 -0.75 -0.45 10.09
N LEU A 74 -1.26 -0.27 11.30
CA LEU A 74 -2.70 -0.09 11.55
C LEU A 74 -3.24 1.17 10.87
N TYR A 75 -2.54 2.29 11.03
CA TYR A 75 -2.93 3.57 10.44
C TYR A 75 -3.01 3.49 8.92
N ILE A 76 -1.96 3.00 8.27
CA ILE A 76 -1.88 2.95 6.81
C ILE A 76 -2.91 1.95 6.26
N THR A 77 -3.17 0.84 6.95
CA THR A 77 -4.21 -0.12 6.59
C THR A 77 -5.58 0.55 6.53
N ILE A 78 -5.96 1.28 7.59
CA ILE A 78 -7.25 2.00 7.65
C ILE A 78 -7.32 3.07 6.56
N VAL A 79 -6.27 3.88 6.41
CA VAL A 79 -6.22 4.95 5.39
C VAL A 79 -6.37 4.37 3.98
N MET A 80 -5.60 3.34 3.65
CA MET A 80 -5.62 2.70 2.33
C MET A 80 -6.95 2.01 2.04
N PHE A 81 -7.58 1.41 3.05
CA PHE A 81 -8.92 0.86 2.92
C PHE A 81 -9.96 1.94 2.62
N ILE A 82 -9.95 3.06 3.36
CA ILE A 82 -10.86 4.19 3.11
C ILE A 82 -10.63 4.77 1.72
N VAL A 83 -9.37 4.98 1.32
CA VAL A 83 -9.02 5.49 -0.02
C VAL A 83 -9.54 4.54 -1.10
N GLY A 84 -9.37 3.23 -0.93
CA GLY A 84 -9.92 2.23 -1.85
C GLY A 84 -11.44 2.31 -1.95
N CYS A 85 -12.15 2.39 -0.82
CA CYS A 85 -13.61 2.58 -0.79
C CYS A 85 -14.05 3.85 -1.51
N VAL A 86 -13.33 4.96 -1.32
CA VAL A 86 -13.62 6.24 -2.00
C VAL A 86 -13.43 6.11 -3.51
N ILE A 87 -12.34 5.47 -3.96
CA ILE A 87 -12.09 5.21 -5.38
C ILE A 87 -13.23 4.36 -5.97
N CYS A 88 -13.59 3.26 -5.31
CA CYS A 88 -14.69 2.41 -5.75
C CYS A 88 -16.01 3.17 -5.80
N TYR A 89 -16.32 3.99 -4.79
CA TYR A 89 -17.54 4.80 -4.77
C TYR A 89 -17.60 5.78 -5.95
N PHE A 90 -16.53 6.54 -6.22
CA PHE A 90 -16.49 7.45 -7.37
C PHE A 90 -16.59 6.71 -8.69
N PHE A 91 -15.97 5.53 -8.80
CA PHE A 91 -16.01 4.71 -10.00
C PHE A 91 -17.43 4.17 -10.26
N ILE A 92 -18.07 3.58 -9.26
CA ILE A 92 -19.46 3.10 -9.32
C ILE A 92 -20.42 4.27 -9.61
N ARG A 93 -20.23 5.43 -8.95
CA ARG A 93 -21.07 6.61 -9.20
C ARG A 93 -20.96 7.11 -10.65
N LYS A 94 -19.78 7.00 -11.27
CA LYS A 94 -19.53 7.48 -12.63
C LYS A 94 -20.08 6.53 -13.69
N TYR A 95 -19.94 5.22 -13.49
CA TYR A 95 -20.25 4.22 -14.52
C TYR A 95 -21.50 3.37 -14.23
N GLY A 96 -22.05 3.43 -13.01
CA GLY A 96 -23.13 2.55 -12.55
C GLY A 96 -22.64 1.15 -12.21
N ILE A 97 -23.58 0.20 -12.05
CA ILE A 97 -23.31 -1.25 -11.89
C ILE A 97 -23.93 -2.00 -13.08
N ASN A 98 -23.70 -1.50 -14.29
CA ASN A 98 -24.26 -2.03 -15.53
C ASN A 98 -23.15 -2.57 -16.45
N ASN A 99 -23.51 -3.02 -17.66
CA ASN A 99 -22.52 -3.56 -18.61
C ASN A 99 -21.40 -2.55 -18.96
N ALA A 100 -21.68 -1.24 -18.91
CA ALA A 100 -20.67 -0.21 -19.16
C ALA A 100 -19.62 -0.16 -18.04
N TYR A 101 -20.00 -0.42 -16.79
CA TYR A 101 -19.08 -0.58 -15.68
C TYR A 101 -18.10 -1.73 -15.91
N GLN A 102 -18.60 -2.91 -16.31
CA GLN A 102 -17.74 -4.05 -16.59
C GLN A 102 -16.78 -3.73 -17.75
N GLU A 103 -17.27 -3.13 -18.82
CA GLU A 103 -16.44 -2.77 -19.97
C GLU A 103 -15.27 -1.85 -19.60
N GLU A 104 -15.49 -0.87 -18.71
CA GLU A 104 -14.45 0.03 -18.23
C GLU A 104 -13.45 -0.65 -17.29
N ILE A 105 -13.89 -1.53 -16.40
CA ILE A 105 -13.00 -2.40 -15.61
C ILE A 105 -12.14 -3.26 -16.55
N TYR A 106 -12.75 -3.86 -17.58
CA TYR A 106 -12.02 -4.67 -18.55
C TYR A 106 -11.00 -3.84 -19.34
N LYS A 107 -11.35 -2.61 -19.71
CA LYS A 107 -10.42 -1.67 -20.36
C LYS A 107 -9.25 -1.32 -19.44
N LEU A 108 -9.52 -1.03 -18.17
CA LEU A 108 -8.51 -0.59 -17.22
C LEU A 108 -7.47 -1.69 -16.95
N PHE A 109 -7.89 -2.94 -16.78
CA PHE A 109 -7.00 -4.04 -16.38
C PHE A 109 -6.48 -4.89 -17.54
N PHE A 110 -7.20 -5.02 -18.65
CA PHE A 110 -6.87 -6.00 -19.70
C PHE A 110 -6.67 -5.41 -21.10
N LYS A 111 -6.96 -4.13 -21.34
CA LYS A 111 -6.77 -3.53 -22.68
C LYS A 111 -5.35 -3.01 -22.93
N ALA A 112 -4.51 -2.90 -21.90
CA ALA A 112 -3.10 -2.54 -22.07
C ALA A 112 -2.34 -3.65 -22.82
N GLU A 113 -1.83 -3.39 -24.02
CA GLU A 113 -1.01 -4.37 -24.75
C GLU A 113 0.26 -4.70 -23.95
N PHE A 114 0.56 -5.99 -23.83
CA PHE A 114 1.83 -6.38 -23.22
C PHE A 114 2.94 -6.17 -24.24
N GLU A 115 4.02 -5.48 -23.91
CA GLU A 115 5.13 -5.31 -24.84
C GLU A 115 5.72 -6.67 -25.29
N SER A 116 5.68 -7.66 -24.39
CA SER A 116 6.05 -9.04 -24.66
C SER A 116 5.14 -9.76 -25.64
N SER A 117 3.92 -9.26 -25.90
CA SER A 117 3.00 -9.86 -26.87
C SER A 117 3.45 -9.71 -28.31
N LYS A 118 4.34 -8.74 -28.59
CA LYS A 118 5.04 -8.62 -29.89
C LYS A 118 5.82 -9.88 -30.25
N LYS A 119 6.41 -10.54 -29.24
CA LYS A 119 7.13 -11.81 -29.39
C LYS A 119 6.23 -13.02 -29.15
N TYR A 120 5.30 -12.93 -28.20
CA TYR A 120 4.43 -14.02 -27.79
C TYR A 120 2.95 -13.66 -27.98
N ARG A 121 2.45 -13.84 -29.20
CA ARG A 121 1.09 -13.45 -29.60
C ARG A 121 -0.03 -14.10 -28.78
N TRP A 122 0.25 -15.25 -28.15
CA TRP A 122 -0.69 -15.93 -27.26
C TRP A 122 -0.98 -15.16 -25.97
N LEU A 123 -0.12 -14.22 -25.54
CA LEU A 123 -0.33 -13.38 -24.36
C LEU A 123 -1.51 -12.41 -24.51
N GLU A 124 -1.91 -12.06 -25.74
CA GLU A 124 -3.10 -11.22 -25.97
C GLU A 124 -4.42 -12.00 -25.96
N LYS A 125 -4.38 -13.34 -25.83
CA LYS A 125 -5.63 -14.10 -25.68
C LYS A 125 -6.34 -13.61 -24.40
N PRO A 126 -7.62 -13.20 -24.47
CA PRO A 126 -8.32 -12.57 -23.34
C PRO A 126 -8.30 -13.40 -22.07
N LEU A 127 -8.50 -14.71 -22.19
CA LEU A 127 -8.45 -15.65 -21.06
C LEU A 127 -7.06 -15.67 -20.39
N ILE A 128 -5.99 -15.72 -21.19
CA ILE A 128 -4.62 -15.80 -20.68
C ILE A 128 -4.25 -14.52 -19.93
N LYS A 129 -4.58 -13.37 -20.54
CA LYS A 129 -4.36 -12.05 -19.94
C LYS A 129 -5.14 -11.88 -18.64
N LYS A 130 -6.40 -12.32 -18.64
CA LYS A 130 -7.25 -12.34 -17.43
C LYS A 130 -6.61 -13.16 -16.33
N THR A 131 -6.24 -14.41 -16.63
CA THR A 131 -5.62 -15.31 -15.67
C THR A 131 -4.30 -14.76 -15.14
N LEU A 132 -3.44 -14.18 -15.97
CA LEU A 132 -2.14 -13.62 -15.55
C LEU A 132 -2.31 -12.44 -14.57
N VAL A 133 -3.15 -11.47 -14.94
CA VAL A 133 -3.39 -10.29 -14.10
C VAL A 133 -4.10 -10.70 -12.80
N SER A 134 -5.13 -11.55 -12.87
CA SER A 134 -5.83 -12.03 -11.67
C SER A 134 -4.94 -12.87 -10.77
N SER A 135 -4.06 -13.72 -11.34
CA SER A 135 -3.10 -14.52 -10.56
C SER A 135 -2.05 -13.64 -9.89
N THR A 136 -1.67 -12.52 -10.52
CA THR A 136 -0.77 -11.54 -9.91
C THR A 136 -1.41 -10.90 -8.69
N PHE A 137 -2.65 -10.41 -8.80
CA PHE A 137 -3.39 -9.85 -7.65
C PHE A 137 -3.65 -10.90 -6.56
N ALA A 138 -4.01 -12.13 -6.94
CA ALA A 138 -4.17 -13.23 -5.99
C ALA A 138 -2.86 -13.56 -5.27
N GLY A 139 -1.74 -13.59 -5.99
CA GLY A 139 -0.41 -13.82 -5.42
C GLY A 139 -0.03 -12.72 -4.43
N CYS A 140 -0.29 -11.45 -4.75
CA CYS A 140 -0.10 -10.33 -3.82
C CYS A 140 -0.98 -10.45 -2.57
N PHE A 141 -2.24 -10.85 -2.73
CA PHE A 141 -3.16 -11.04 -1.62
C PHE A 141 -2.71 -12.17 -0.69
N VAL A 142 -2.35 -13.33 -1.25
CA VAL A 142 -1.83 -14.47 -0.48
C VAL A 142 -0.52 -14.12 0.20
N MET A 143 0.40 -13.41 -0.46
CA MET A 143 1.61 -12.89 0.18
C MET A 143 1.28 -11.95 1.35
N GLY A 144 0.27 -11.09 1.22
CA GLY A 144 -0.19 -10.24 2.32
C GLY A 144 -0.74 -11.04 3.51
N ILE A 145 -1.52 -12.09 3.25
CA ILE A 145 -2.02 -12.99 4.30
C ILE A 145 -0.87 -13.76 4.96
N ILE A 146 0.05 -14.32 4.17
CA ILE A 146 1.22 -15.05 4.67
C ILE A 146 2.07 -14.12 5.54
N HIS A 147 2.32 -12.89 5.08
CA HIS A 147 3.05 -11.89 5.84
C HIS A 147 2.42 -11.63 7.21
N PHE A 148 1.08 -11.60 7.29
CA PHE A 148 0.35 -11.38 8.54
C PHE A 148 0.33 -12.62 9.45
N ILE A 149 0.32 -13.84 8.88
CA ILE A 149 0.26 -15.10 9.64
C ILE A 149 1.64 -15.54 10.14
N GLU A 150 2.69 -15.36 9.32
CA GLU A 150 4.06 -15.79 9.63
C GLU A 150 4.83 -14.79 10.49
N ASP A 151 4.16 -13.78 11.05
CA ASP A 151 4.77 -12.60 11.67
C ASP A 151 5.37 -12.90 13.07
N ASP A 152 6.37 -13.77 13.07
CA ASP A 152 7.48 -13.68 13.99
C ASP A 152 8.40 -12.57 13.47
N ILE A 153 8.13 -11.30 13.86
CA ILE A 153 8.91 -10.09 13.49
C ILE A 153 10.31 -10.13 14.17
N THR A 154 10.78 -11.29 14.60
CA THR A 154 12.12 -11.51 15.11
C THR A 154 13.09 -11.64 13.94
N GLN A 155 13.52 -10.50 13.39
CA GLN A 155 14.73 -10.41 12.55
C GLN A 155 16.01 -10.65 13.38
N GLN A 156 16.06 -11.70 14.20
CA GLN A 156 17.18 -11.94 15.12
C GLN A 156 18.47 -12.38 14.41
N ARG A 157 18.43 -12.73 13.13
CA ARG A 157 19.64 -12.88 12.31
C ARG A 157 19.36 -12.49 10.86
N PRO A 158 20.17 -11.60 10.25
CA PRO A 158 20.11 -11.42 8.81
C PRO A 158 20.60 -12.73 8.18
N ARG A 159 19.68 -13.63 7.81
CA ARG A 159 19.98 -14.57 6.72
C ARG A 159 20.26 -13.71 5.48
N ARG A 160 21.10 -14.20 4.56
CA ARG A 160 21.53 -13.51 3.32
C ARG A 160 20.40 -12.91 2.46
N ARG A 161 19.13 -13.19 2.76
CA ARG A 161 17.93 -12.63 2.10
C ARG A 161 17.23 -11.67 3.07
N GLY A 162 16.94 -10.44 2.63
CA GLY A 162 16.17 -9.46 3.40
C GLY A 162 16.97 -8.44 4.22
N GLY A 163 18.31 -8.40 4.11
CA GLY A 163 19.15 -7.47 4.88
C GLY A 163 18.85 -5.98 4.62
N LEU A 164 18.43 -5.61 3.41
CA LEU A 164 18.00 -4.24 3.09
C LEU A 164 16.68 -3.87 3.77
N ILE A 165 15.72 -4.81 3.81
CA ILE A 165 14.45 -4.63 4.50
C ILE A 165 14.75 -4.49 6.00
N ALA A 166 15.51 -5.43 6.57
CA ALA A 166 15.92 -5.36 7.97
C ALA A 166 16.64 -4.05 8.34
N PHE A 167 17.55 -3.59 7.48
CA PHE A 167 18.21 -2.30 7.65
C PHE A 167 17.23 -1.13 7.66
N SER A 168 16.30 -1.10 6.71
CA SER A 168 15.32 -0.01 6.57
C SER A 168 14.31 0.06 7.72
N TYR A 169 13.93 -1.07 8.32
CA TYR A 169 13.07 -1.10 9.51
C TYR A 169 13.73 -0.49 10.76
N ASN A 170 15.04 -0.21 10.73
CA ASN A 170 15.70 0.58 11.78
C ASN A 170 15.44 2.09 11.70
N TYR A 171 14.86 2.58 10.59
CA TYR A 171 14.56 3.99 10.37
C TYR A 171 13.07 4.18 10.19
N ARG A 172 12.48 5.22 10.81
CA ARG A 172 11.04 5.51 10.68
C ARG A 172 10.59 5.61 9.23
N VAL A 173 11.40 6.26 8.39
CA VAL A 173 11.12 6.41 6.96
C VAL A 173 11.11 5.06 6.23
N GLY A 174 12.02 4.15 6.59
CA GLY A 174 12.06 2.82 5.99
C GLY A 174 10.86 1.98 6.42
N VAL A 175 10.48 2.04 7.70
CA VAL A 175 9.22 1.43 8.19
C VAL A 175 8.04 1.96 7.37
N MET A 176 7.87 3.28 7.27
CA MET A 176 6.75 3.85 6.52
C MET A 176 6.71 3.41 5.06
N PHE A 177 7.86 3.39 4.39
CA PHE A 177 7.96 2.96 3.01
C PHE A 177 7.51 1.51 2.83
N TRP A 178 8.04 0.59 3.63
CA TRP A 178 7.70 -0.83 3.49
C TRP A 178 6.27 -1.13 3.89
N GLU A 179 5.78 -0.53 4.97
CA GLU A 179 4.39 -0.69 5.39
C GLU A 179 3.41 -0.14 4.35
N ILE A 180 3.71 0.97 3.66
CA ILE A 180 2.89 1.44 2.53
C ILE A 180 2.91 0.40 1.40
N VAL A 181 4.09 -0.09 1.01
CA VAL A 181 4.24 -1.03 -0.10
C VAL A 181 3.49 -2.33 0.21
N THR A 182 3.68 -2.92 1.39
CA THR A 182 2.99 -4.15 1.82
C THR A 182 1.49 -3.94 1.87
N THR A 183 1.02 -2.80 2.41
CA THR A 183 -0.41 -2.47 2.51
C THR A 183 -1.07 -2.28 1.14
N VAL A 184 -0.38 -1.64 0.19
CA VAL A 184 -0.87 -1.52 -1.19
C VAL A 184 -1.08 -2.91 -1.79
N PHE A 185 -0.12 -3.81 -1.62
CA PHE A 185 -0.20 -5.16 -2.16
C PHE A 185 -1.21 -6.06 -1.45
N SER A 186 -1.52 -5.83 -0.18
CA SER A 186 -2.50 -6.62 0.57
C SER A 186 -3.94 -6.13 0.37
N ILE A 187 -4.16 -4.82 0.32
CA ILE A 187 -5.51 -4.22 0.27
C ILE A 187 -6.02 -4.08 -1.15
N PHE A 188 -5.19 -3.65 -2.11
CA PHE A 188 -5.64 -3.37 -3.46
C PHE A 188 -6.20 -4.60 -4.21
N PRO A 189 -5.73 -5.85 -3.98
CA PRO A 189 -6.38 -7.03 -4.51
C PRO A 189 -7.85 -7.19 -4.08
N ILE A 190 -8.22 -6.78 -2.87
CA ILE A 190 -9.62 -6.85 -2.38
C ILE A 190 -10.52 -6.01 -3.30
N PHE A 191 -10.08 -4.79 -3.61
CA PHE A 191 -10.81 -3.90 -4.51
C PHE A 191 -10.77 -4.39 -5.95
N TYR A 192 -9.65 -4.94 -6.42
CA TYR A 192 -9.57 -5.56 -7.74
C TYR A 192 -10.61 -6.67 -7.89
N PHE A 193 -10.66 -7.65 -6.98
CA PHE A 193 -11.63 -8.75 -7.06
C PHE A 193 -13.06 -8.26 -6.83
N GLY A 194 -13.27 -7.37 -5.85
CA GLY A 194 -14.60 -6.81 -5.56
C GLY A 194 -15.17 -5.97 -6.70
N LEU A 195 -14.33 -5.37 -7.56
CA LEU A 195 -14.79 -4.65 -8.74
C LEU A 195 -14.96 -5.55 -9.97
N LEU A 196 -14.31 -6.72 -10.00
CA LEU A 196 -14.31 -7.63 -11.14
C LEU A 196 -15.53 -8.57 -11.19
N PHE A 197 -16.17 -8.79 -10.04
CA PHE A 197 -17.39 -9.58 -9.85
C PHE A 197 -18.60 -8.68 -9.69
#